data_AF-A0A2G9FYZ6-F1
#
_entry.id   AF-A0A2G9FYZ6-F1
#
_cell.length_a   1.000
_cell.length_b   1.000
_cell.length_c   1.000
_cell.angle_alpha   90.00
_cell.angle_beta   90.00
_cell.angle_gamma   90.00
#
_symmetry.space_group_name_H-M   'P 1'
#
loop_
_entity.id
_entity.type
_entity.pdbx_description
1 polymer ?
#
loop_
_entity_poly.entity_id
_entity_poly.type
_entity_poly.pdbx_seq_one_letter_code
_entity_poly.pdbx_strand_id
1 'polypeptide(L)'
;MDEVLPEASLPDFALQSARVAVKDYISSMFSRLSLNVSDALTKVQVTQKDGIEEEYPLQAALEASKKAMIHGSMDVLLEFRQLLDENSALLLKLKDSIIDWVQEGFQDFFMKLDDYFQLLSGMNNVASHQVNLIERTPGDKIAAGLVLVLAQLSLFIEQSAIPRIAEEIASSFSGGGVRGSEYGPPFVPAEICRVFRSSGGMFLDRYVEMRTQKISILLKKRFEAPDWEKHKEPREVHMFVDLLLQEFDEIRKEVKQILPQGLHRKHRRTDSDGSTTSSRSNPLRDDGLARSNTQKARSQLLETHLATLFKQKMEIFTKVEHTQESVVTTIVKLCLKSLQEFVGLQTFNRCGFQQIQLDVHFLKLTLKDIAEDEAAVDFLLDEVIVATAERCLDPIPLEPPILDRLVQAKLAKTSAQSPVS
;
A
#
# COMPACT_ATOMS: atom_id res chain seq x y z
N MET A 1 -27.79 -51.44 -35.42
CA MET A 1 -28.37 -51.55 -34.06
C MET A 1 -29.23 -50.33 -33.70
N ASP A 2 -29.44 -49.37 -34.61
CA ASP A 2 -30.26 -48.17 -34.35
C ASP A 2 -31.76 -48.33 -34.63
N GLU A 3 -32.23 -49.51 -35.05
CA GLU A 3 -33.62 -49.71 -35.47
C GLU A 3 -34.48 -50.55 -34.51
N VAL A 4 -34.00 -50.92 -33.31
CA VAL A 4 -34.70 -51.97 -32.53
C VAL A 4 -35.27 -51.52 -31.17
N LEU A 5 -34.91 -50.38 -30.58
CA LEU A 5 -35.57 -49.90 -29.35
C LEU A 5 -35.60 -48.36 -29.22
N PRO A 6 -36.67 -47.68 -29.66
CA PRO A 6 -36.86 -46.24 -29.43
C PRO A 6 -37.16 -45.89 -27.96
N GLU A 7 -37.41 -46.89 -27.11
CA GLU A 7 -37.77 -46.74 -25.69
C GLU A 7 -36.56 -46.70 -24.75
N ALA A 8 -35.34 -46.93 -25.26
CA ALA A 8 -34.17 -47.03 -24.39
C ALA A 8 -33.48 -45.70 -24.10
N SER A 9 -33.74 -44.62 -24.88
CA SER A 9 -33.11 -43.28 -24.79
C SER A 9 -31.61 -43.26 -24.41
N LEU A 10 -30.91 -44.36 -24.69
CA LEU A 10 -29.53 -44.65 -24.28
C LEU A 10 -28.56 -43.59 -24.82
N PRO A 11 -28.69 -43.12 -26.07
CA PRO A 11 -27.88 -42.01 -26.58
C PRO A 11 -28.11 -40.69 -25.83
N ASP A 12 -29.33 -40.40 -25.41
CA ASP A 12 -29.67 -39.16 -24.68
C ASP A 12 -29.19 -39.24 -23.23
N PHE A 13 -29.36 -40.39 -22.57
CA PHE A 13 -28.80 -40.64 -21.25
C PHE A 13 -27.26 -40.64 -21.25
N ALA A 14 -26.64 -41.21 -22.28
CA ALA A 14 -25.18 -41.18 -22.46
C ALA A 14 -24.67 -39.75 -22.69
N LEU A 15 -25.36 -38.95 -23.50
CA LEU A 15 -25.03 -37.54 -23.73
C LEU A 15 -25.19 -36.71 -22.45
N GLN A 16 -26.28 -36.92 -21.70
CA GLN A 16 -26.51 -36.23 -20.43
C GLN A 16 -25.48 -36.63 -19.36
N SER A 17 -25.11 -37.91 -19.29
CA SER A 17 -24.07 -38.39 -18.37
C SER A 17 -22.70 -37.83 -18.74
N ALA A 18 -22.37 -37.79 -20.04
CA ALA A 18 -21.15 -37.16 -20.54
C ALA A 18 -21.12 -35.65 -20.23
N ARG A 19 -22.25 -34.94 -20.39
CA ARG A 19 -22.40 -33.53 -20.03
C ARG A 19 -22.06 -33.27 -18.56
N VAL A 20 -22.61 -34.07 -17.65
CA VAL A 20 -22.34 -33.95 -16.20
C VAL A 20 -20.87 -34.25 -15.91
N ALA A 21 -20.34 -35.35 -16.43
CA ALA A 21 -18.95 -35.75 -16.19
C ALA A 21 -17.94 -34.70 -16.68
N VAL A 22 -18.16 -34.10 -17.85
CA VAL A 22 -17.29 -33.05 -18.39
C VAL A 22 -17.41 -31.76 -17.56
N LYS A 23 -18.61 -31.38 -17.13
CA LYS A 23 -18.80 -30.22 -16.25
C LYS A 23 -18.11 -30.39 -14.90
N ASP A 24 -18.19 -31.58 -14.30
CA ASP A 24 -17.51 -31.91 -13.05
C ASP A 24 -15.98 -31.91 -13.23
N TYR A 25 -15.48 -32.42 -14.37
CA TYR A 25 -14.06 -32.37 -14.73
C TYR A 25 -13.55 -30.92 -14.81
N ILE A 26 -14.24 -30.06 -15.56
CA ILE A 26 -13.89 -28.63 -15.69
C ILE A 26 -13.92 -27.94 -14.32
N SER A 27 -14.96 -28.19 -13.52
CA SER A 27 -15.09 -27.62 -12.17
C SER A 27 -13.94 -28.06 -11.25
N SER A 28 -13.52 -29.32 -11.35
CA SER A 28 -12.38 -29.85 -10.60
C SER A 28 -11.06 -29.19 -11.02
N MET A 29 -10.87 -28.89 -12.30
CA MET A 29 -9.68 -28.18 -12.80
C MET A 29 -9.55 -26.79 -12.19
N PHE A 30 -10.62 -25.98 -12.23
CA PHE A 30 -10.61 -24.64 -11.65
C PHE A 30 -10.50 -24.66 -10.12
N SER A 31 -11.02 -25.69 -9.47
CA SER A 31 -10.83 -25.89 -8.02
C SER A 31 -9.36 -26.16 -7.68
N ARG A 32 -8.67 -26.99 -8.47
CA ARG A 32 -7.22 -27.22 -8.33
C ARG A 32 -6.41 -25.94 -8.58
N LEU A 33 -6.77 -25.17 -9.60
CA LEU A 33 -6.12 -23.89 -9.89
C LEU A 33 -6.26 -22.91 -8.72
N SER A 34 -7.47 -22.79 -8.15
CA SER A 34 -7.75 -21.94 -6.99
C SER A 34 -6.93 -22.35 -5.77
N LEU A 35 -6.83 -23.65 -5.51
CA LEU A 35 -6.04 -24.18 -4.41
C LEU A 35 -4.55 -23.87 -4.60
N ASN A 36 -4.00 -24.10 -5.79
CA ASN A 36 -2.59 -23.83 -6.09
C ASN A 36 -2.20 -22.36 -5.89
N VAL A 37 -3.06 -21.42 -6.33
CA VAL A 37 -2.84 -19.99 -6.12
C VAL A 37 -2.96 -19.63 -4.63
N SER A 38 -3.94 -20.21 -3.93
CA SER A 38 -4.15 -19.98 -2.49
C SER A 38 -2.97 -20.50 -1.66
N ASP A 39 -2.46 -21.68 -1.97
CA ASP A 39 -1.29 -22.28 -1.31
C ASP A 39 -0.01 -21.49 -1.56
N ALA A 40 0.14 -20.89 -2.74
CA ALA A 40 1.27 -19.99 -3.03
C ALA A 40 1.22 -18.70 -2.18
N LEU A 41 0.02 -18.19 -1.89
CA LEU A 41 -0.19 -16.99 -1.07
C LEU A 41 -0.06 -17.25 0.43
N THR A 42 -0.58 -18.37 0.93
CA THR A 42 -0.60 -18.69 2.37
C THR A 42 0.76 -19.11 2.91
N LYS A 43 1.69 -19.56 2.05
CA LYS A 43 3.08 -19.81 2.42
C LYS A 43 3.73 -18.60 3.11
N VAL A 44 3.38 -17.37 2.74
CA VAL A 44 3.85 -16.13 3.42
C VAL A 44 3.55 -16.12 4.92
N GLN A 45 2.37 -16.59 5.32
CA GLN A 45 1.92 -16.55 6.71
C GLN A 45 2.62 -17.60 7.57
N VAL A 46 2.99 -18.74 6.98
CA VAL A 46 3.67 -19.85 7.67
C VAL A 46 5.16 -19.52 7.86
N THR A 47 5.83 -18.96 6.85
CA THR A 47 7.26 -18.66 6.93
C THR A 47 7.59 -17.54 7.93
N GLN A 48 6.67 -16.59 8.17
CA GLN A 48 6.84 -15.59 9.25
C GLN A 48 6.79 -16.19 10.67
N LYS A 49 6.30 -17.43 10.82
CA LYS A 49 6.12 -18.12 12.10
C LYS A 49 7.24 -19.11 12.43
N ASP A 50 7.93 -19.65 11.42
CA ASP A 50 8.86 -20.79 11.57
C ASP A 50 10.35 -20.43 11.67
N GLY A 51 10.73 -19.13 11.70
CA GLY A 51 12.11 -18.72 12.02
C GLY A 51 13.20 -19.14 11.02
N ILE A 52 12.82 -19.66 9.85
CA ILE A 52 13.72 -19.86 8.71
C ILE A 52 13.71 -18.56 7.92
N GLU A 53 14.75 -17.74 8.09
CA GLU A 53 14.94 -16.48 7.37
C GLU A 53 15.21 -16.75 5.88
N GLU A 54 14.14 -16.90 5.08
CA GLU A 54 14.26 -16.58 3.66
C GLU A 54 14.56 -15.08 3.54
N GLU A 55 15.58 -14.71 2.77
CA GLU A 55 16.05 -13.33 2.63
C GLU A 55 14.97 -12.41 2.00
N TYR A 56 13.99 -12.98 1.30
CA TYR A 56 12.91 -12.26 0.57
C TYR A 56 11.57 -13.01 0.55
N PRO A 57 10.88 -13.19 1.69
CA PRO A 57 9.71 -14.06 1.78
C PRO A 57 8.48 -13.49 1.06
N LEU A 58 8.34 -12.16 1.00
CA LEU A 58 7.22 -11.52 0.30
C LEU A 58 7.36 -11.64 -1.22
N GLN A 59 8.58 -11.42 -1.73
CA GLN A 59 8.87 -11.52 -3.15
C GLN A 59 8.78 -12.97 -3.64
N ALA A 60 9.28 -13.93 -2.87
CA ALA A 60 9.16 -15.36 -3.19
C ALA A 60 7.70 -15.77 -3.35
N ALA A 61 6.83 -15.34 -2.45
CA ALA A 61 5.40 -15.62 -2.56
C ALA A 61 4.70 -14.89 -3.70
N LEU A 62 5.06 -13.63 -3.97
CA LEU A 62 4.53 -12.92 -5.13
C LEU A 62 4.88 -13.66 -6.42
N GLU A 63 6.14 -14.04 -6.61
CA GLU A 63 6.58 -14.77 -7.81
C GLU A 63 5.98 -16.17 -7.89
N ALA A 64 5.88 -16.90 -6.77
CA ALA A 64 5.19 -18.19 -6.72
C ALA A 64 3.71 -18.05 -7.12
N SER A 65 3.03 -17.00 -6.65
CA SER A 65 1.61 -16.75 -6.95
C SER A 65 1.42 -16.33 -8.41
N LYS A 66 2.29 -15.46 -8.96
CA LYS A 66 2.30 -15.13 -10.40
C LYS A 66 2.51 -16.38 -11.26
N LYS A 67 3.47 -17.24 -10.86
CA LYS A 67 3.75 -18.49 -11.56
C LYS A 67 2.56 -19.43 -11.52
N ALA A 68 1.98 -19.65 -10.34
CA ALA A 68 0.80 -20.49 -10.15
C ALA A 68 -0.40 -20.00 -10.97
N MET A 69 -0.59 -18.67 -11.04
CA MET A 69 -1.64 -18.04 -11.83
C MET A 69 -1.49 -18.34 -13.33
N ILE A 70 -0.34 -17.99 -13.91
CA ILE A 70 -0.13 -18.12 -15.37
C ILE A 70 0.01 -19.59 -15.77
N HIS A 71 0.93 -20.33 -15.14
CA HIS A 71 1.19 -21.71 -15.54
C HIS A 71 -0.03 -22.57 -15.28
N GLY A 72 -0.66 -22.44 -14.10
CA GLY A 72 -1.87 -23.18 -13.80
C GLY A 72 -3.01 -22.88 -14.79
N SER A 73 -3.18 -21.62 -15.21
CA SER A 73 -4.19 -21.26 -16.22
C SER A 73 -3.86 -21.81 -17.61
N MET A 74 -2.59 -21.82 -17.99
CA MET A 74 -2.14 -22.38 -19.28
C MET A 74 -2.24 -23.91 -19.30
N ASP A 75 -1.93 -24.58 -18.19
CA ASP A 75 -2.07 -26.03 -18.03
C ASP A 75 -3.54 -26.43 -18.15
N VAL A 76 -4.45 -25.67 -17.51
CA VAL A 76 -5.91 -25.85 -17.64
C VAL A 76 -6.35 -25.73 -19.11
N LEU A 77 -5.91 -24.69 -19.82
CA LEU A 77 -6.23 -24.50 -21.25
C LEU A 77 -5.66 -25.61 -22.14
N LEU A 78 -4.44 -26.09 -21.84
CA LEU A 78 -3.81 -27.18 -22.56
C LEU A 78 -4.58 -28.50 -22.39
N GLU A 79 -4.99 -28.83 -21.17
CA GLU A 79 -5.82 -30.01 -20.91
C GLU A 79 -7.16 -29.94 -21.62
N PHE A 80 -7.79 -28.75 -21.66
CA PHE A 80 -9.04 -28.57 -22.41
C PHE A 80 -8.84 -28.67 -23.92
N ARG A 81 -7.71 -28.21 -24.46
CA ARG A 81 -7.37 -28.44 -25.86
C ARG A 81 -7.24 -29.93 -26.16
N GLN A 82 -6.54 -30.68 -25.31
CA GLN A 82 -6.42 -32.14 -25.44
C GLN A 82 -7.79 -32.83 -25.39
N LEU A 83 -8.67 -32.43 -24.47
CA LEU A 83 -10.03 -32.95 -24.36
C LEU A 83 -10.86 -32.68 -25.63
N LEU A 84 -10.69 -31.51 -26.26
CA LEU A 84 -11.39 -31.19 -27.51
C LEU A 84 -10.81 -31.90 -28.73
N ASP A 85 -9.53 -32.26 -28.71
CA ASP A 85 -8.87 -33.04 -29.75
C ASP A 85 -9.24 -34.54 -29.69
N GLU A 86 -9.83 -35.01 -28.59
CA GLU A 86 -10.37 -36.36 -28.49
C GLU A 86 -11.56 -36.53 -29.45
N ASN A 87 -11.33 -37.24 -30.56
CA ASN A 87 -12.32 -37.51 -31.63
C ASN A 87 -13.43 -38.51 -31.23
N SER A 88 -14.09 -38.29 -30.10
CA SER A 88 -15.30 -39.03 -29.73
C SER A 88 -16.56 -38.35 -30.26
N ALA A 89 -17.52 -39.13 -30.75
CA ALA A 89 -18.78 -38.59 -31.28
C ALA A 89 -19.61 -37.81 -30.23
N LEU A 90 -19.42 -38.11 -28.94
CA LEU A 90 -20.08 -37.40 -27.84
C LEU A 90 -19.42 -36.04 -27.57
N LEU A 91 -18.08 -35.97 -27.57
CA LEU A 91 -17.35 -34.71 -27.36
C LEU A 91 -17.55 -33.73 -28.52
N LEU A 92 -17.66 -34.22 -29.76
CA LEU A 92 -18.01 -33.39 -30.91
C LEU A 92 -19.38 -32.70 -30.73
N LYS A 93 -20.37 -33.39 -30.15
CA LYS A 93 -21.69 -32.80 -29.85
C LYS A 93 -21.64 -31.81 -28.69
N LEU A 94 -20.68 -31.96 -27.77
CA LEU A 94 -20.53 -31.12 -26.59
C LEU A 94 -19.52 -29.98 -26.79
N LYS A 95 -18.80 -29.93 -27.91
CA LYS A 95 -17.69 -28.99 -28.15
C LYS A 95 -18.02 -27.54 -27.80
N ASP A 96 -19.13 -27.02 -28.34
CA ASP A 96 -19.52 -25.62 -28.08
C ASP A 96 -19.88 -25.40 -26.61
N SER A 97 -20.56 -26.37 -25.98
CA SER A 97 -20.88 -26.32 -24.56
C SER A 97 -19.63 -26.39 -23.67
N ILE A 98 -18.62 -27.17 -24.06
CA ILE A 98 -17.34 -27.25 -23.35
C ILE A 98 -16.63 -25.90 -23.41
N ILE A 99 -16.57 -25.27 -24.59
CA ILE A 99 -15.98 -23.94 -24.76
C ILE A 99 -16.69 -22.93 -23.85
N ASP A 100 -18.03 -22.94 -23.83
CA ASP A 100 -18.82 -22.07 -22.96
C ASP A 100 -18.54 -22.31 -21.47
N TRP A 101 -18.47 -23.57 -21.01
CA TRP A 101 -18.17 -23.90 -19.60
C TRP A 101 -16.74 -23.53 -19.20
N VAL A 102 -15.77 -23.64 -20.11
CA VAL A 102 -14.39 -23.19 -19.85
C VAL A 102 -14.34 -21.68 -19.68
N GLN A 103 -15.02 -20.93 -20.56
CA GLN A 103 -15.12 -19.48 -20.44
C GLN A 103 -15.83 -19.05 -19.14
N GLU A 104 -16.97 -19.68 -18.82
CA GLU A 104 -17.69 -19.47 -17.56
C GLU A 104 -16.79 -19.80 -16.35
N GLY A 105 -16.04 -20.90 -16.42
CA GLY A 105 -15.10 -21.31 -15.37
C GLY A 105 -13.99 -20.30 -15.12
N PHE A 106 -13.42 -19.67 -16.16
CA PHE A 106 -12.46 -18.58 -15.98
C PHE A 106 -13.09 -17.33 -15.38
N GLN A 107 -14.29 -16.95 -15.81
CA GLN A 107 -15.04 -15.83 -15.24
C GLN A 107 -15.25 -16.05 -13.73
N ASP A 108 -15.82 -17.19 -13.36
CA ASP A 108 -16.09 -17.57 -11.98
C ASP A 108 -14.82 -17.67 -11.13
N PHE A 109 -13.75 -18.24 -11.70
CA PHE A 109 -12.46 -18.35 -11.04
C PHE A 109 -11.92 -16.99 -10.62
N PHE A 110 -11.88 -16.03 -11.53
CA PHE A 110 -11.34 -14.70 -11.24
C PHE A 110 -12.21 -13.90 -10.27
N MET A 111 -13.53 -14.03 -10.35
CA MET A 111 -14.43 -13.39 -9.37
C MET A 111 -14.24 -13.97 -7.97
N LYS A 112 -14.21 -15.31 -7.83
CA LYS A 112 -13.96 -15.98 -6.54
C LYS A 112 -12.56 -15.67 -5.99
N LEU A 113 -11.58 -15.49 -6.87
CA LEU A 113 -10.22 -15.12 -6.47
C LEU A 113 -10.19 -13.71 -5.89
N ASP A 114 -10.88 -12.74 -6.50
CA ASP A 114 -11.00 -11.40 -5.96
C ASP A 114 -11.69 -11.40 -4.58
N ASP A 115 -12.80 -12.13 -4.44
CA ASP A 115 -13.48 -12.32 -3.15
C ASP A 115 -12.54 -12.89 -2.09
N TYR A 116 -11.70 -13.86 -2.48
CA TYR A 116 -10.68 -14.43 -1.61
C TYR A 116 -9.60 -13.42 -1.22
N PHE A 117 -9.16 -12.56 -2.14
CA PHE A 117 -8.20 -11.48 -1.82
C PHE A 117 -8.81 -10.47 -0.85
N GLN A 118 -10.07 -10.10 -1.03
CA GLN A 118 -10.80 -9.23 -0.11
C GLN A 118 -10.95 -9.85 1.30
N LEU A 119 -11.12 -11.18 1.37
CA LEU A 119 -11.13 -11.90 2.64
C LEU A 119 -9.75 -11.85 3.32
N LEU A 120 -8.68 -12.14 2.58
CA LEU A 120 -7.31 -12.13 3.09
C LEU A 120 -6.83 -10.74 3.52
N SER A 121 -7.31 -9.67 2.87
CA SER A 121 -7.00 -8.29 3.25
C SER A 121 -7.79 -7.79 4.46
N GLY A 122 -8.82 -8.54 4.88
CA GLY A 122 -9.66 -8.23 6.03
C GLY A 122 -10.73 -7.18 5.76
N MET A 123 -10.98 -6.85 4.49
CA MET A 123 -11.97 -5.84 4.09
C MET A 123 -13.40 -6.30 4.41
N ASN A 124 -13.67 -7.61 4.40
CA ASN A 124 -14.99 -8.16 4.75
C ASN A 124 -15.36 -7.99 6.23
N ASN A 125 -14.42 -7.61 7.10
CA ASN A 125 -14.66 -7.34 8.52
C ASN A 125 -14.88 -5.85 8.84
N VAL A 126 -14.73 -4.95 7.86
CA VAL A 126 -14.81 -3.50 8.10
C VAL A 126 -16.27 -3.02 8.24
N ALA A 127 -17.24 -3.74 7.67
CA ALA A 127 -18.66 -3.41 7.81
C ALA A 127 -19.19 -3.57 9.26
N SER A 128 -18.48 -4.28 10.14
CA SER A 128 -18.94 -4.58 11.51
C SER A 128 -18.14 -3.90 12.64
N HIS A 129 -17.12 -3.09 12.31
CA HIS A 129 -16.23 -2.51 13.32
C HIS A 129 -16.01 -1.00 13.13
N GLN A 130 -17.08 -0.22 13.32
CA GLN A 130 -16.97 1.22 13.61
C GLN A 130 -17.00 1.55 15.10
N VAL A 131 -17.16 0.56 15.98
CA VAL A 131 -17.17 0.78 17.44
C VAL A 131 -16.40 -0.36 18.10
N ASN A 132 -15.11 -0.15 18.38
CA ASN A 132 -14.34 -0.69 19.51
C ASN A 132 -12.84 -0.57 19.23
N LEU A 133 -12.30 0.63 19.48
CA LEU A 133 -10.89 0.83 19.81
C LEU A 133 -10.68 0.31 21.23
N ILE A 134 -10.29 -0.95 21.42
CA ILE A 134 -9.50 -1.49 22.55
C ILE A 134 -9.28 -3.00 22.28
N GLU A 135 -8.01 -3.39 22.31
CA GLU A 135 -7.49 -4.77 22.42
C GLU A 135 -8.09 -5.86 21.51
N ARG A 136 -7.50 -6.03 20.32
CA ARG A 136 -7.63 -7.29 19.56
C ARG A 136 -6.47 -8.23 19.93
N THR A 137 -6.84 -9.39 20.47
CA THR A 137 -6.00 -10.55 20.79
C THR A 137 -5.10 -11.00 19.62
N PRO A 138 -3.94 -11.62 19.90
CA PRO A 138 -2.89 -11.93 18.91
C PRO A 138 -3.13 -13.27 18.17
N GLY A 139 -4.33 -13.45 17.59
CA GLY A 139 -4.74 -14.70 16.91
C GLY A 139 -4.72 -14.66 15.38
N ASP A 140 -5.27 -13.61 14.76
CA ASP A 140 -5.35 -13.45 13.29
C ASP A 140 -5.00 -12.01 12.90
N LYS A 141 -3.73 -11.62 13.08
CA LYS A 141 -3.26 -10.33 12.56
C LYS A 141 -2.89 -10.54 11.10
N ILE A 142 -3.73 -10.04 10.21
CA ILE A 142 -3.43 -9.94 8.78
C ILE A 142 -2.09 -9.22 8.64
N ALA A 143 -1.11 -9.87 8.02
CA ALA A 143 0.19 -9.28 7.79
C ALA A 143 0.07 -8.19 6.73
N ALA A 144 0.45 -6.95 7.04
CA ALA A 144 0.42 -5.86 6.06
C ALA A 144 1.25 -6.19 4.80
N GLY A 145 2.36 -6.91 4.94
CA GLY A 145 3.13 -7.41 3.80
C GLY A 145 2.32 -8.31 2.85
N LEU A 146 1.39 -9.14 3.35
CA LEU A 146 0.49 -9.93 2.50
C LEU A 146 -0.47 -9.02 1.72
N VAL A 147 -1.03 -7.99 2.35
CA VAL A 147 -1.91 -7.02 1.68
C VAL A 147 -1.16 -6.31 0.53
N LEU A 148 0.12 -6.00 0.71
CA LEU A 148 0.96 -5.44 -0.34
C LEU A 148 1.20 -6.43 -1.50
N VAL A 149 1.41 -7.72 -1.18
CA VAL A 149 1.51 -8.79 -2.19
C VAL A 149 0.20 -8.89 -2.99
N LEU A 150 -0.96 -8.84 -2.33
CA LEU A 150 -2.26 -8.87 -3.00
C LEU A 150 -2.44 -7.66 -3.94
N ALA A 151 -2.06 -6.45 -3.50
CA ALA A 151 -2.11 -5.26 -4.35
C ALA A 151 -1.31 -5.44 -5.65
N GLN A 152 -0.09 -5.97 -5.53
CA GLN A 152 0.78 -6.17 -6.68
C GLN A 152 0.38 -7.36 -7.56
N LEU A 153 -0.17 -8.42 -6.96
CA LEU A 153 -0.71 -9.55 -7.70
C LEU A 153 -1.96 -9.14 -8.50
N SER A 154 -2.84 -8.31 -7.93
CA SER A 154 -4.00 -7.75 -8.65
C SER A 154 -3.57 -6.94 -9.87
N LEU A 155 -2.54 -6.08 -9.72
CA LEU A 155 -1.99 -5.33 -10.84
C LEU A 155 -1.41 -6.25 -11.92
N PHE A 156 -0.71 -7.32 -11.53
CA PHE A 156 -0.19 -8.31 -12.46
C PHE A 156 -1.31 -9.08 -13.18
N ILE A 157 -2.36 -9.47 -12.47
CA ILE A 157 -3.52 -10.15 -13.06
C ILE A 157 -4.14 -9.29 -14.15
N GLU A 158 -4.39 -8.01 -13.84
CA GLU A 158 -4.91 -7.03 -14.79
C GLU A 158 -4.01 -6.85 -16.02
N GLN A 159 -2.71 -6.62 -15.81
CA GLN A 159 -1.80 -6.18 -16.89
C GLN A 159 -1.21 -7.31 -17.72
N SER A 160 -1.10 -8.51 -17.15
CA SER A 160 -0.35 -9.62 -17.76
C SER A 160 -1.13 -10.92 -17.82
N ALA A 161 -1.81 -11.33 -16.74
CA ALA A 161 -2.48 -12.63 -16.72
C ALA A 161 -3.71 -12.68 -17.61
N ILE A 162 -4.64 -11.74 -17.44
CA ILE A 162 -5.87 -11.69 -18.22
C ILE A 162 -5.60 -11.53 -19.72
N PRO A 163 -4.73 -10.61 -20.18
CA PRO A 163 -4.41 -10.50 -21.61
C PRO A 163 -3.86 -11.80 -22.21
N ARG A 164 -2.94 -12.49 -21.53
CA ARG A 164 -2.36 -13.75 -22.00
C ARG A 164 -3.40 -14.87 -22.07
N ILE A 165 -4.23 -15.00 -21.04
CA ILE A 165 -5.30 -16.01 -20.99
C ILE A 165 -6.34 -15.74 -22.09
N ALA A 166 -6.73 -14.48 -22.28
CA ALA A 166 -7.69 -14.10 -23.31
C ALA A 166 -7.15 -14.36 -24.72
N GLU A 167 -5.87 -14.09 -24.97
CA GLU A 167 -5.21 -14.40 -26.25
C GLU A 167 -5.20 -15.91 -26.53
N GLU A 168 -4.87 -16.72 -25.53
CA GLU A 168 -4.86 -18.19 -25.67
C GLU A 168 -6.27 -18.76 -25.87
N ILE A 169 -7.27 -18.22 -25.18
CA ILE A 169 -8.67 -18.60 -25.39
C ILE A 169 -9.10 -18.27 -26.83
N ALA A 170 -8.76 -17.07 -27.32
CA ALA A 170 -9.10 -16.63 -28.67
C ALA A 170 -8.40 -17.46 -29.76
N SER A 171 -7.13 -17.85 -29.54
CA SER A 171 -6.35 -18.64 -30.50
C SER A 171 -6.85 -20.08 -30.60
N SER A 172 -7.25 -20.66 -29.47
CA SER A 172 -7.45 -22.10 -29.33
C SER A 172 -8.90 -22.53 -29.40
N PHE A 173 -9.83 -21.63 -29.09
CA PHE A 173 -11.25 -21.92 -28.95
C PHE A 173 -12.11 -20.99 -29.83
N SER A 174 -11.61 -20.66 -31.04
CA SER A 174 -12.39 -19.91 -32.03
C SER A 174 -13.59 -20.74 -32.50
N GLY A 175 -14.81 -20.24 -32.28
CA GLY A 175 -16.04 -20.91 -32.72
C GLY A 175 -17.20 -20.96 -31.72
N GLY A 176 -17.19 -20.18 -30.63
CA GLY A 176 -18.33 -20.11 -29.69
C GLY A 176 -19.63 -19.79 -30.43
N GLY A 177 -20.55 -20.75 -30.46
CA GLY A 177 -21.85 -20.62 -31.10
C GLY A 177 -22.72 -19.51 -30.49
N VAL A 178 -23.84 -19.22 -31.15
CA VAL A 178 -24.88 -18.29 -30.66
C VAL A 178 -25.35 -18.78 -29.29
N ARG A 179 -24.90 -18.11 -28.22
CA ARG A 179 -25.26 -18.45 -26.84
C ARG A 179 -26.78 -18.46 -26.67
N GLY A 180 -27.30 -19.61 -26.21
CA GLY A 180 -28.66 -19.70 -25.68
C GLY A 180 -28.75 -19.08 -24.29
N SER A 181 -29.93 -18.58 -23.92
CA SER A 181 -30.26 -17.96 -22.63
C SER A 181 -30.04 -18.85 -21.39
N GLU A 182 -29.58 -20.09 -21.54
CA GLU A 182 -29.45 -21.10 -20.47
C GLU A 182 -28.02 -21.26 -19.91
N TYR A 183 -27.03 -20.53 -20.42
CA TYR A 183 -25.61 -20.67 -20.02
C TYR A 183 -25.12 -19.48 -19.20
N GLY A 184 -24.14 -19.70 -18.31
CA GLY A 184 -23.62 -18.71 -17.36
C GLY A 184 -22.88 -17.53 -18.01
N PRO A 185 -22.37 -16.57 -17.22
CA PRO A 185 -21.80 -15.34 -17.75
C PRO A 185 -20.61 -15.62 -18.69
N PRO A 186 -20.45 -14.85 -19.78
CA PRO A 186 -19.30 -15.00 -20.65
C PRO A 186 -18.01 -14.61 -19.92
N PHE A 187 -16.89 -15.16 -20.39
CA PHE A 187 -15.60 -14.62 -20.00
C PHE A 187 -15.47 -13.21 -20.57
N VAL A 188 -15.45 -12.20 -19.69
CA VAL A 188 -15.33 -10.79 -20.06
C VAL A 188 -14.00 -10.24 -19.52
N PRO A 189 -12.89 -10.35 -20.28
CA PRO A 189 -11.57 -9.88 -19.85
C PRO A 189 -11.57 -8.44 -19.33
N ALA A 190 -12.31 -7.55 -20.02
CA ALA A 190 -12.38 -6.14 -19.67
C ALA A 190 -13.05 -5.89 -18.32
N GLU A 191 -14.03 -6.71 -17.93
CA GLU A 191 -14.69 -6.61 -16.63
C GLU A 191 -13.75 -7.06 -15.52
N ILE A 192 -13.12 -8.22 -15.70
CA ILE A 192 -12.16 -8.77 -14.74
C ILE A 192 -10.99 -7.81 -14.53
N CYS A 193 -10.42 -7.25 -15.61
CA CYS A 193 -9.37 -6.23 -15.49
C CYS A 193 -9.82 -5.01 -14.68
N ARG A 194 -11.08 -4.57 -14.83
CA ARG A 194 -11.61 -3.44 -14.03
C ARG A 194 -11.73 -3.79 -12.56
N VAL A 195 -12.18 -5.01 -12.24
CA VAL A 195 -12.27 -5.51 -10.86
C VAL A 195 -10.88 -5.52 -10.22
N PHE A 196 -9.91 -6.20 -10.82
CA PHE A 196 -8.55 -6.29 -10.26
C PHE A 196 -7.81 -4.95 -10.22
N ARG A 197 -8.06 -4.02 -11.15
CA ARG A 197 -7.56 -2.65 -11.06
C ARG A 197 -8.09 -1.93 -9.82
N SER A 198 -9.39 -2.05 -9.57
CA SER A 198 -10.05 -1.44 -8.42
C SER A 198 -9.53 -2.05 -7.12
N SER A 199 -9.57 -3.38 -7.02
CA SER A 199 -9.10 -4.11 -5.84
C SER A 199 -7.62 -3.88 -5.56
N GLY A 200 -6.77 -3.83 -6.60
CA GLY A 200 -5.34 -3.52 -6.46
C GLY A 200 -5.09 -2.16 -5.82
N GLY A 201 -5.82 -1.12 -6.23
CA GLY A 201 -5.77 0.20 -5.59
C GLY A 201 -6.26 0.16 -4.14
N MET A 202 -7.38 -0.52 -3.88
CA MET A 202 -7.94 -0.64 -2.53
C MET A 202 -6.98 -1.37 -1.57
N PHE A 203 -6.32 -2.43 -2.02
CA PHE A 203 -5.33 -3.15 -1.21
C PHE A 203 -4.09 -2.28 -0.93
N LEU A 204 -3.65 -1.46 -1.90
CA LEU A 204 -2.55 -0.54 -1.69
C LEU A 204 -2.89 0.53 -0.64
N ASP A 205 -4.07 1.13 -0.74
CA ASP A 205 -4.57 2.09 0.24
C ASP A 205 -4.70 1.44 1.63
N ARG A 206 -5.18 0.19 1.68
CA ARG A 206 -5.27 -0.59 2.93
C ARG A 206 -3.90 -0.86 3.56
N TYR A 207 -2.89 -1.18 2.75
CA TYR A 207 -1.52 -1.34 3.23
C TYR A 207 -0.99 -0.04 3.88
N VAL A 208 -1.18 1.10 3.19
CA VAL A 208 -0.83 2.42 3.70
C VAL A 208 -1.54 2.69 5.02
N GLU A 209 -2.86 2.43 5.09
CA GLU A 209 -3.65 2.60 6.31
C GLU A 209 -3.10 1.75 7.48
N MET A 210 -2.83 0.46 7.26
CA MET A 210 -2.29 -0.44 8.30
C MET A 210 -0.93 0.03 8.83
N ARG A 211 -0.05 0.50 7.94
CA ARG A 211 1.27 1.03 8.32
C ARG A 211 1.17 2.36 9.05
N THR A 212 0.35 3.27 8.54
CA THR A 212 0.08 4.54 9.22
C THR A 212 -0.54 4.32 10.58
N GLN A 213 -1.46 3.36 10.75
CA GLN A 213 -2.03 3.01 12.06
C GLN A 213 -0.98 2.51 13.05
N LYS A 214 -0.05 1.64 12.62
CA LYS A 214 1.07 1.18 13.47
C LYS A 214 1.91 2.38 13.95
N ILE A 215 2.24 3.29 13.04
CA ILE A 215 2.99 4.52 13.36
C ILE A 215 2.19 5.44 14.29
N SER A 216 0.88 5.60 14.06
CA SER A 216 0.02 6.41 14.93
C SER A 216 -0.07 5.88 16.35
N ILE A 217 0.00 4.55 16.56
CA ILE A 217 0.12 3.96 17.89
C ILE A 217 1.47 4.32 18.54
N LEU A 218 2.55 4.30 17.78
CA LEU A 218 3.88 4.72 18.26
C LEU A 218 3.86 6.20 18.66
N LEU A 219 3.28 7.08 17.83
CA LEU A 219 3.08 8.50 18.10
C LEU A 219 2.23 8.71 19.36
N LYS A 220 1.11 8.01 19.49
CA LYS A 220 0.24 8.09 20.67
C LYS A 220 1.02 7.82 21.96
N LYS A 221 1.82 6.74 21.98
CA LYS A 221 2.69 6.40 23.13
C LYS A 221 3.69 7.49 23.46
N ARG A 222 4.25 8.19 22.47
CA ARG A 222 5.19 9.31 22.68
C ARG A 222 4.55 10.47 23.41
N PHE A 223 3.30 10.77 23.11
CA PHE A 223 2.61 11.93 23.69
C PHE A 223 1.88 11.60 25.00
N GLU A 224 1.53 10.34 25.26
CA GLU A 224 0.94 9.90 26.54
C GLU A 224 1.97 9.68 27.66
N ALA A 225 3.24 9.39 27.33
CA ALA A 225 4.24 9.03 28.34
C ALA A 225 4.79 10.19 29.20
N PRO A 226 5.17 11.36 28.64
CA PRO A 226 5.78 12.45 29.42
C PRO A 226 4.77 13.51 29.86
N ASP A 227 5.07 14.18 30.98
CA ASP A 227 4.41 15.43 31.37
C ASP A 227 5.02 16.60 30.57
N TRP A 228 4.35 17.01 29.49
CA TRP A 228 4.79 18.08 28.60
C TRP A 228 4.77 19.48 29.25
N GLU A 229 4.01 19.67 30.34
CA GLU A 229 3.96 20.93 31.09
C GLU A 229 5.18 21.08 32.02
N LYS A 230 5.79 19.96 32.44
CA LYS A 230 6.97 19.93 33.31
C LYS A 230 8.18 19.28 32.64
N HIS A 231 8.23 19.32 31.32
CA HIS A 231 9.32 18.75 30.54
C HIS A 231 10.66 19.41 30.90
N LYS A 232 11.73 18.62 30.92
CA LYS A 232 13.10 19.05 31.20
C LYS A 232 13.80 19.56 29.94
N GLU A 233 14.88 20.32 30.11
CA GLU A 233 15.68 20.86 29.01
C GLU A 233 16.19 19.75 28.08
N PRO A 234 16.05 19.90 26.74
CA PRO A 234 16.49 18.89 25.78
C PRO A 234 18.02 18.80 25.74
N ARG A 235 18.54 17.58 25.91
CA ARG A 235 19.99 17.31 25.85
C ARG A 235 20.41 16.49 24.64
N GLU A 236 19.47 15.79 24.03
CA GLU A 236 19.67 14.97 22.86
C GLU A 236 18.33 14.75 22.15
N VAL A 237 18.41 14.30 20.89
CA VAL A 237 17.25 13.86 20.12
C VAL A 237 16.60 12.68 20.85
N HIS A 238 15.29 12.73 21.02
CA HIS A 238 14.57 11.72 21.78
C HIS A 238 14.63 10.35 21.07
N MET A 239 14.79 9.26 21.83
CA MET A 239 14.86 7.87 21.29
C MET A 239 13.65 7.46 20.44
N PHE A 240 12.54 8.17 20.59
CA PHE A 240 11.34 7.98 19.77
C PHE A 240 11.63 8.20 18.29
N VAL A 241 12.50 9.14 17.96
CA VAL A 241 12.87 9.42 16.57
C VAL A 241 13.58 8.22 15.95
N ASP A 242 14.45 7.55 16.72
CA ASP A 242 15.10 6.32 16.27
C ASP A 242 14.08 5.20 16.03
N LEU A 243 13.11 5.02 16.93
CA LEU A 243 12.02 4.04 16.76
C LEU A 243 11.16 4.36 15.54
N LEU A 244 10.84 5.63 15.30
CA LEU A 244 10.07 6.06 14.14
C LEU A 244 10.82 5.81 12.82
N LEU A 245 12.13 6.09 12.79
CA LEU A 245 12.99 5.83 11.64
C LEU A 245 13.16 4.32 11.38
N GLN A 246 13.22 3.50 12.44
CA GLN A 246 13.20 2.04 12.31
C GLN A 246 11.90 1.54 11.66
N GLU A 247 10.75 2.06 12.08
CA GLU A 247 9.46 1.73 11.46
C GLU A 247 9.42 2.10 9.98
N PHE A 248 9.96 3.26 9.59
CA PHE A 248 10.09 3.63 8.18
C PHE A 248 11.06 2.70 7.43
N ASP A 249 12.15 2.26 8.05
CA ASP A 249 13.09 1.31 7.44
C ASP A 249 12.45 -0.07 7.19
N GLU A 250 11.67 -0.58 8.14
CA GLU A 250 10.88 -1.81 7.97
C GLU A 250 9.92 -1.68 6.77
N ILE A 251 9.19 -0.55 6.68
CA ILE A 251 8.28 -0.27 5.56
C ILE A 251 9.03 -0.21 4.23
N ARG A 252 10.18 0.47 4.18
CA ARG A 252 11.02 0.52 2.97
C ARG A 252 11.48 -0.87 2.56
N LYS A 253 11.91 -1.71 3.50
CA LYS A 253 12.34 -3.09 3.22
C LYS A 253 11.21 -3.87 2.57
N GLU A 254 10.00 -3.84 3.14
CA GLU A 254 8.85 -4.54 2.58
C GLU A 254 8.44 -4.02 1.20
N VAL A 255 8.36 -2.69 1.06
CA VAL A 255 8.00 -2.02 -0.20
C VAL A 255 9.02 -2.33 -1.30
N LYS A 256 10.31 -2.33 -0.95
CA LYS A 256 11.41 -2.65 -1.87
C LYS A 256 11.36 -4.09 -2.39
N GLN A 257 10.82 -5.03 -1.61
CA GLN A 257 10.66 -6.41 -2.07
C GLN A 257 9.61 -6.54 -3.18
N ILE A 258 8.56 -5.70 -3.16
CA ILE A 258 7.34 -5.93 -3.94
C ILE A 258 7.13 -4.92 -5.06
N LEU A 259 7.38 -3.64 -4.80
CA LEU A 259 7.06 -2.56 -5.72
C LEU A 259 8.26 -2.17 -6.58
N PRO A 260 8.05 -1.75 -7.83
CA PRO A 260 9.11 -1.20 -8.66
C PRO A 260 9.58 0.17 -8.15
N GLN A 261 10.85 0.48 -8.39
CA GLN A 261 11.37 1.85 -8.20
C GLN A 261 10.73 2.77 -9.24
N GLY A 262 10.16 3.87 -8.76
CA GLY A 262 9.60 4.93 -9.58
C GLY A 262 10.68 5.68 -10.36
N LEU A 263 10.26 6.40 -11.40
CA LEU A 263 11.15 7.32 -12.11
C LEU A 263 11.46 8.50 -11.18
N HIS A 264 12.62 8.47 -10.53
CA HIS A 264 13.10 9.55 -9.66
C HIS A 264 12.98 10.90 -10.36
N ARG A 265 11.97 11.70 -9.99
CA ARG A 265 11.88 13.10 -10.40
C ARG A 265 12.50 13.94 -9.30
N LYS A 266 13.77 13.67 -8.98
CA LYS A 266 14.59 14.64 -8.22
C LYS A 266 14.75 15.86 -9.10
N HIS A 267 13.81 16.80 -8.98
CA HIS A 267 13.98 18.16 -9.42
C HIS A 267 15.02 18.78 -8.48
N ARG A 268 16.28 18.40 -8.69
CA ARG A 268 17.43 19.02 -8.06
C ARG A 268 17.27 20.50 -8.34
N ARG A 269 16.89 21.27 -7.32
CA ARG A 269 16.97 22.72 -7.38
C ARG A 269 18.44 23.00 -7.56
N THR A 270 18.82 23.27 -8.81
CA THR A 270 20.09 23.90 -9.10
C THR A 270 20.00 25.25 -8.43
N ASP A 271 20.72 25.41 -7.31
CA ASP A 271 20.95 26.70 -6.70
C ASP A 271 21.72 27.56 -7.71
N SER A 272 20.97 28.23 -8.57
CA SER A 272 21.50 29.33 -9.37
C SER A 272 21.55 30.54 -8.46
N ASP A 273 22.75 30.82 -7.98
CA ASP A 273 23.19 32.14 -7.54
C ASP A 273 23.05 33.13 -8.72
N GLY A 274 21.84 33.65 -8.88
CA GLY A 274 21.49 34.70 -9.85
C GLY A 274 21.15 35.97 -9.12
N SER A 275 22.16 36.74 -8.72
CA SER A 275 21.98 38.12 -8.28
C SER A 275 21.38 38.95 -9.42
N THR A 276 20.35 39.78 -9.15
CA THR A 276 20.39 41.25 -9.32
C THR A 276 19.01 41.94 -9.20
N THR A 277 19.01 42.98 -8.36
CA THR A 277 18.34 44.29 -8.51
C THR A 277 16.85 44.50 -8.17
N SER A 278 16.71 45.32 -7.11
CA SER A 278 15.88 46.53 -6.96
C SER A 278 14.34 46.43 -6.80
N SER A 279 13.88 46.81 -5.59
CA SER A 279 13.01 47.99 -5.34
C SER A 279 12.68 48.10 -3.85
N ARG A 280 13.22 49.11 -3.15
CA ARG A 280 12.52 50.34 -2.71
C ARG A 280 11.52 50.16 -1.56
N SER A 281 12.04 50.37 -0.35
CA SER A 281 11.53 51.16 0.80
C SER A 281 10.09 50.98 1.31
N ASN A 282 9.98 50.65 2.61
CA ASN A 282 9.46 51.59 3.63
C ASN A 282 9.84 51.12 5.05
N PRO A 283 10.53 51.93 5.88
CA PRO A 283 10.61 51.70 7.31
C PRO A 283 9.43 52.40 7.97
N LEU A 284 8.34 51.67 8.22
CA LEU A 284 7.32 52.15 9.14
C LEU A 284 7.89 52.03 10.56
N ARG A 285 8.08 53.20 11.16
CA ARG A 285 8.31 53.41 12.59
C ARG A 285 7.22 52.70 13.37
N ASP A 286 7.60 51.71 14.17
CA ASP A 286 6.78 51.17 15.26
C ASP A 286 7.14 51.98 16.51
N ASP A 287 6.28 52.94 16.85
CA ASP A 287 6.38 53.73 18.06
C ASP A 287 5.61 53.01 19.17
N GLY A 288 6.31 52.80 20.28
CA GLY A 288 5.85 52.35 21.60
C GLY A 288 4.50 51.67 21.74
N LEU A 289 4.55 50.36 22.06
CA LEU A 289 3.84 49.76 23.19
C LEU A 289 4.46 48.40 23.46
N ALA A 290 4.80 48.13 24.72
CA ALA A 290 5.38 46.88 25.20
C ALA A 290 4.44 45.68 24.94
N ARG A 291 4.45 45.15 23.71
CA ARG A 291 3.96 43.81 23.41
C ARG A 291 5.08 42.84 23.70
N SER A 292 4.80 41.86 24.55
CA SER A 292 5.73 40.81 24.94
C SER A 292 6.49 40.26 23.73
N ASN A 293 7.81 40.08 23.85
CA ASN A 293 8.67 39.48 22.81
C ASN A 293 8.10 38.15 22.27
N THR A 294 7.29 37.44 23.07
CA THR A 294 6.61 36.21 22.68
C THR A 294 5.54 36.41 21.59
N GLN A 295 4.83 37.56 21.55
CA GLN A 295 3.85 37.84 20.50
C GLN A 295 4.50 38.19 19.15
N LYS A 296 5.67 38.83 19.16
CA LYS A 296 6.40 39.23 17.94
C LYS A 296 7.08 38.04 17.26
N ALA A 297 7.66 37.13 18.05
CA ALA A 297 8.22 35.88 17.53
C ALA A 297 7.12 34.97 16.94
N ARG A 298 5.96 34.86 17.63
CA ARG A 298 4.78 34.15 17.11
C ARG A 298 4.26 34.75 15.81
N SER A 299 4.13 36.08 15.72
CA SER A 299 3.61 36.73 14.51
C SER A 299 4.56 36.61 13.32
N GLN A 300 5.87 36.73 13.53
CA GLN A 300 6.86 36.60 12.45
C GLN A 300 6.94 35.18 11.89
N LEU A 301 6.88 34.15 12.75
CA LEU A 301 6.81 32.75 12.33
C LEU A 301 5.56 32.50 11.48
N LEU A 302 4.39 32.95 11.94
CA LEU A 302 3.13 32.77 11.21
C LEU A 302 3.11 33.53 9.89
N GLU A 303 3.64 34.76 9.84
CA GLU A 303 3.61 35.62 8.66
C GLU A 303 4.52 35.10 7.53
N THR A 304 5.69 34.53 7.85
CA THR A 304 6.55 33.87 6.85
C THR A 304 5.95 32.56 6.35
N HIS A 305 5.26 31.79 7.20
CA HIS A 305 4.58 30.55 6.84
C HIS A 305 3.34 30.79 5.95
N LEU A 306 2.54 31.82 6.24
CA LEU A 306 1.39 32.19 5.41
C LEU A 306 1.82 32.65 4.00
N ALA A 307 2.95 33.33 3.88
CA ALA A 307 3.48 33.77 2.58
C ALA A 307 4.00 32.61 1.71
N THR A 308 4.52 31.54 2.32
CA THR A 308 4.91 30.30 1.60
C THR A 308 3.72 29.41 1.27
N LEU A 309 2.70 29.36 2.14
CA LEU A 309 1.44 28.63 1.94
C LEU A 309 0.70 29.00 0.64
N PHE A 310 0.64 30.30 0.30
CA PHE A 310 -0.06 30.75 -0.92
C PHE A 310 0.74 30.54 -2.21
N LYS A 311 2.05 30.29 -2.13
CA LYS A 311 2.90 30.01 -3.30
C LYS A 311 3.00 28.54 -3.66
N GLN A 312 2.80 27.66 -2.67
CA GLN A 312 2.92 26.22 -2.84
C GLN A 312 1.52 25.61 -2.65
N LYS A 313 0.77 25.43 -3.74
CA LYS A 313 -0.45 24.62 -3.71
C LYS A 313 -0.03 23.17 -3.51
N MET A 314 0.10 22.75 -2.26
CA MET A 314 0.66 21.44 -1.91
C MET A 314 -0.44 20.38 -1.95
N GLU A 315 -0.34 19.48 -2.93
CA GLU A 315 -1.19 18.29 -2.98
C GLU A 315 -0.68 17.28 -1.94
N ILE A 316 -1.16 17.43 -0.70
CA ILE A 316 -0.86 16.49 0.40
C ILE A 316 -1.53 15.13 0.14
N PHE A 317 -2.66 15.12 -0.57
CA PHE A 317 -3.44 13.92 -0.88
C PHE A 317 -3.47 13.68 -2.39
N THR A 318 -2.38 13.10 -2.91
CA THR A 318 -2.35 12.54 -4.26
C THR A 318 -2.74 11.06 -4.21
N LYS A 319 -3.27 10.53 -5.31
CA LYS A 319 -3.52 9.09 -5.44
C LYS A 319 -2.21 8.33 -5.24
N VAL A 320 -2.24 7.27 -4.43
CA VAL A 320 -1.07 6.41 -4.22
C VAL A 320 -0.82 5.59 -5.48
N GLU A 321 0.41 5.60 -5.96
CA GLU A 321 0.85 4.83 -7.13
C GLU A 321 1.56 3.54 -6.68
N HIS A 322 1.56 2.53 -7.54
CA HIS A 322 2.25 1.24 -7.31
C HIS A 322 3.78 1.37 -7.47
N THR A 323 4.40 2.34 -6.80
CA THR A 323 5.84 2.60 -6.79
C THR A 323 6.36 2.72 -5.36
N GLN A 324 7.65 2.43 -5.16
CA GLN A 324 8.25 2.47 -3.83
C GLN A 324 8.14 3.86 -3.20
N GLU A 325 8.48 4.89 -3.99
CA GLU A 325 8.56 6.28 -3.58
C GLU A 325 7.18 6.86 -3.25
N SER A 326 6.16 6.55 -4.06
CA SER A 326 4.80 7.04 -3.83
C SER A 326 4.23 6.52 -2.52
N VAL A 327 4.39 5.21 -2.25
CA VAL A 327 3.90 4.58 -1.02
C VAL A 327 4.63 5.10 0.21
N VAL A 328 5.97 5.10 0.19
CA VAL A 328 6.78 5.57 1.32
C VAL A 328 6.53 7.05 1.61
N THR A 329 6.50 7.90 0.57
CA THR A 329 6.22 9.34 0.71
C THR A 329 4.82 9.58 1.28
N THR A 330 3.81 8.82 0.82
CA THR A 330 2.45 8.94 1.36
C THR A 330 2.40 8.58 2.84
N ILE A 331 3.03 7.48 3.25
CA ILE A 331 3.07 7.05 4.66
C ILE A 331 3.78 8.09 5.53
N VAL A 332 4.90 8.66 5.05
CA VAL A 332 5.60 9.75 5.74
C VAL A 332 4.70 10.98 5.88
N LYS A 333 4.03 11.43 4.81
CA LYS A 333 3.10 12.57 4.85
C LYS A 333 1.98 12.34 5.88
N LEU A 334 1.37 11.16 5.89
CA LEU A 334 0.31 10.81 6.85
C LEU A 334 0.82 10.71 8.29
N CYS A 335 2.04 10.21 8.50
CA CYS A 335 2.70 10.20 9.81
C CYS A 335 2.90 11.63 10.32
N LEU A 336 3.42 12.54 9.49
CA LEU A 336 3.67 13.93 9.89
C LEU A 336 2.37 14.68 10.18
N LYS A 337 1.30 14.41 9.42
CA LYS A 337 -0.04 14.89 9.76
C LYS A 337 -0.54 14.35 11.08
N SER A 338 -0.38 13.06 11.34
CA SER A 338 -0.74 12.47 12.63
C SER A 338 0.06 13.09 13.78
N LEU A 339 1.36 13.33 13.58
CA LEU A 339 2.23 14.02 14.54
C LEU A 339 1.73 15.45 14.83
N GLN A 340 1.36 16.21 13.81
CA GLN A 340 0.75 17.55 13.94
C GLN A 340 -0.51 17.50 14.83
N GLU A 341 -1.41 16.55 14.57
CA GLU A 341 -2.63 16.37 15.37
C GLU A 341 -2.33 16.00 16.83
N PHE A 342 -1.42 15.05 17.07
CA PHE A 342 -1.05 14.66 18.44
C PHE A 342 -0.44 15.81 19.24
N VAL A 343 0.40 16.63 18.61
CA VAL A 343 0.93 17.87 19.22
C VAL A 343 -0.20 18.83 19.58
N GLY A 344 -1.19 19.00 18.71
CA GLY A 344 -2.36 19.86 18.95
C GLY A 344 -3.12 19.52 20.24
N LEU A 345 -3.09 18.25 20.65
CA LEU A 345 -3.78 17.76 21.85
C LEU A 345 -3.02 18.01 23.16
N GLN A 346 -1.74 18.40 23.11
CA GLN A 346 -0.90 18.57 24.30
C GLN A 346 -0.76 20.04 24.69
N THR A 347 -0.38 20.31 25.94
CA THR A 347 0.08 21.63 26.40
C THR A 347 1.57 21.54 26.72
N PHE A 348 2.38 22.46 26.18
CA PHE A 348 3.83 22.41 26.33
C PHE A 348 4.36 23.54 27.21
N ASN A 349 5.41 23.27 27.97
CA ASN A 349 6.30 24.32 28.46
C ASN A 349 7.41 24.63 27.44
N ARG A 350 8.25 25.63 27.75
CA ARG A 350 9.38 26.03 26.89
C ARG A 350 10.30 24.85 26.53
N CYS A 351 10.66 24.02 27.50
CA CYS A 351 11.58 22.90 27.26
C CYS A 351 10.95 21.79 26.42
N GLY A 352 9.65 21.54 26.57
CA GLY A 352 8.89 20.58 25.76
C GLY A 352 8.81 21.05 24.31
N PHE A 353 8.55 22.33 24.09
CA PHE A 353 8.62 22.94 22.75
C PHE A 353 10.01 22.79 22.12
N GLN A 354 11.07 23.09 22.88
CA GLN A 354 12.45 22.95 22.40
C GLN A 354 12.83 21.49 22.09
N GLN A 355 12.30 20.51 22.84
CA GLN A 355 12.52 19.09 22.52
C GLN A 355 11.85 18.70 21.19
N ILE A 356 10.62 19.12 20.95
CA ILE A 356 9.95 18.89 19.65
C ILE A 356 10.72 19.58 18.52
N GLN A 357 11.23 20.79 18.75
CA GLN A 357 12.07 21.50 17.79
C GLN A 357 13.34 20.70 17.44
N LEU A 358 14.01 20.14 18.45
CA LEU A 358 15.18 19.28 18.26
C LEU A 358 14.86 18.00 17.50
N ASP A 359 13.78 17.31 17.88
CA ASP A 359 13.34 16.07 17.25
C ASP A 359 12.96 16.30 15.77
N VAL A 360 12.21 17.37 15.47
CA VAL A 360 11.81 17.75 14.11
C VAL A 360 13.01 18.20 13.27
N HIS A 361 13.97 18.93 13.84
CA HIS A 361 15.17 19.33 13.11
C HIS A 361 16.00 18.11 12.69
N PHE A 362 16.12 17.11 13.55
CA PHE A 362 16.75 15.84 13.18
C PHE A 362 15.95 15.12 12.09
N LEU A 363 14.62 15.03 12.23
CA LEU A 363 13.75 14.40 11.23
C LEU A 363 13.85 15.06 9.84
N LYS A 364 13.99 16.38 9.76
CA LYS A 364 14.22 17.11 8.49
C LYS A 364 15.45 16.63 7.75
N LEU A 365 16.52 16.27 8.46
CA LEU A 365 17.74 15.75 7.82
C LEU A 365 17.55 14.31 7.37
N THR A 366 16.93 13.47 8.20
CA THR A 366 16.79 12.04 7.90
C THR A 366 15.71 11.72 6.89
N LEU A 367 14.59 12.45 6.87
CA LEU A 367 13.47 12.14 5.98
C LEU A 367 13.71 12.58 4.53
N LYS A 368 14.67 13.46 4.26
CA LYS A 368 15.09 13.85 2.90
C LYS A 368 15.57 12.68 2.06
N ASP A 369 16.18 11.68 2.69
CA ASP A 369 16.65 10.47 2.02
C ASP A 369 15.57 9.36 1.96
N ILE A 370 14.40 9.59 2.57
CA ILE A 370 13.32 8.60 2.67
C ILE A 370 12.15 8.91 1.73
N ALA A 371 11.77 10.18 1.63
CA ALA A 371 10.61 10.61 0.85
C ALA A 371 11.04 11.39 -0.41
N GLU A 372 10.34 11.20 -1.51
CA GLU A 372 10.64 11.88 -2.79
C GLU A 372 10.23 13.37 -2.76
N ASP A 373 9.10 13.68 -2.11
CA ASP A 373 8.57 15.03 -2.02
C ASP A 373 9.16 15.80 -0.83
N GLU A 374 10.45 16.13 -0.93
CA GLU A 374 11.22 16.85 0.10
C GLU A 374 10.51 18.15 0.52
N ALA A 375 9.95 18.89 -0.44
CA ALA A 375 9.27 20.14 -0.18
C ALA A 375 7.98 19.95 0.63
N ALA A 376 7.23 18.87 0.39
CA ALA A 376 6.09 18.52 1.22
C ALA A 376 6.44 18.03 2.61
N VAL A 377 7.52 17.28 2.73
CA VAL A 377 8.01 16.84 4.04
C VAL A 377 8.49 18.03 4.87
N ASP A 378 9.28 18.93 4.30
CA ASP A 378 9.79 20.13 5.00
C ASP A 378 8.63 21.00 5.49
N PHE A 379 7.62 21.22 4.64
CA PHE A 379 6.42 21.97 5.00
C PHE A 379 5.62 21.31 6.14
N LEU A 380 5.38 19.99 6.08
CA LEU A 380 4.63 19.29 7.13
C LEU A 380 5.40 19.29 8.46
N LEU A 381 6.73 19.21 8.41
CA LEU A 381 7.58 19.32 9.60
C LEU A 381 7.52 20.74 10.20
N ASP A 382 7.47 21.77 9.37
CA ASP A 382 7.26 23.15 9.85
C ASP A 382 5.88 23.34 10.49
N GLU A 383 4.83 22.77 9.90
CA GLU A 383 3.48 22.78 10.47
C GLU A 383 3.43 22.14 11.87
N VAL A 384 4.23 21.10 12.12
CA VAL A 384 4.39 20.52 13.47
C VAL A 384 5.01 21.53 14.44
N ILE A 385 6.05 22.27 14.02
CA ILE A 385 6.66 23.31 14.88
C ILE A 385 5.67 24.42 15.20
N VAL A 386 4.94 24.91 14.19
CA VAL A 386 3.91 25.94 14.35
C VAL A 386 2.83 25.47 15.33
N ALA A 387 2.27 24.27 15.12
CA ALA A 387 1.28 23.68 16.02
C ALA A 387 1.81 23.53 17.46
N THR A 388 3.08 23.15 17.61
CA THR A 388 3.70 23.04 18.95
C THR A 388 3.83 24.41 19.62
N ALA A 389 4.23 25.45 18.87
CA ALA A 389 4.39 26.81 19.38
C ALA A 389 3.06 27.43 19.84
N GLU A 390 1.97 27.13 19.13
CA GLU A 390 0.61 27.54 19.49
C GLU A 390 0.13 26.89 20.79
N ARG A 391 0.54 25.64 21.04
CA ARG A 391 0.21 24.88 22.24
C ARG A 391 1.18 25.09 23.41
N CYS A 392 2.24 25.87 23.21
CA CYS A 392 3.26 26.14 24.22
C CYS A 392 2.95 27.40 25.03
N LEU A 393 3.16 27.33 26.36
CA LEU A 393 2.99 28.44 27.28
C LEU A 393 4.01 29.57 27.03
N ASP A 394 5.25 29.21 26.69
CA ASP A 394 6.36 30.14 26.43
C ASP A 394 7.25 29.62 25.27
N PRO A 395 6.85 29.84 24.00
CA PRO A 395 7.53 29.30 22.83
C PRO A 395 8.77 30.12 22.49
N ILE A 396 9.83 29.94 23.27
CA ILE A 396 11.16 30.48 22.99
C ILE A 396 11.99 29.38 22.31
N PRO A 397 12.29 29.53 21.01
CA PRO A 397 13.05 28.52 20.27
C PRO A 397 14.46 28.36 20.85
N LEU A 398 15.01 27.16 20.66
CA LEU A 398 16.42 26.88 20.91
C LEU A 398 17.27 27.68 19.91
N GLU A 399 18.42 28.16 20.35
CA GLU A 399 19.35 28.86 19.46
C GLU A 399 19.86 27.90 18.37
N PRO A 400 19.88 28.31 17.08
CA PRO A 400 20.31 27.45 15.98
C PRO A 400 21.65 26.74 16.20
N PRO A 401 22.71 27.40 16.74
CA PRO A 401 23.99 26.72 16.98
C PRO A 401 23.92 25.58 18.00
N ILE A 402 23.03 25.68 19.00
CA ILE A 402 22.83 24.63 20.00
C ILE A 402 22.09 23.46 19.35
N LEU A 403 21.06 23.75 18.56
CA LEU A 403 20.27 22.77 17.81
C LEU A 403 21.18 21.95 16.87
N ASP A 404 22.00 22.64 16.08
CA ASP A 404 22.95 22.03 15.16
C ASP A 404 23.96 21.15 15.90
N ARG A 405 24.51 21.65 17.02
CA ARG A 405 25.46 20.88 17.83
C ARG A 405 24.86 19.58 18.35
N LEU A 406 23.62 19.60 18.87
CA LEU A 406 22.96 18.41 19.40
C LEU A 406 22.62 17.40 18.31
N VAL A 407 22.17 17.88 17.15
CA VAL A 407 21.88 17.05 15.98
C VAL A 407 23.16 16.41 15.41
N GLN A 408 24.23 17.18 15.24
CA GLN A 408 25.52 16.65 14.78
C GLN A 408 26.09 15.62 15.77
N ALA A 409 25.95 15.85 17.07
CA ALA A 409 26.34 14.87 18.08
C ALA A 409 25.55 13.55 17.96
N LYS A 410 24.25 13.61 17.64
CA LYS A 410 23.44 12.41 17.40
C LYS A 410 23.85 11.71 16.11
N LEU A 411 24.04 12.43 15.00
CA LEU A 411 24.50 11.86 13.72
C LEU A 411 25.87 11.17 13.86
N ALA A 412 26.80 11.77 14.60
CA ALA A 412 28.11 11.17 14.87
C ALA A 412 28.01 9.87 15.68
N LYS A 413 27.12 9.81 16.68
CA LYS A 413 26.85 8.58 17.44
C LYS A 413 26.24 7.49 16.55
N THR A 414 25.27 7.82 15.70
CA THR A 414 24.66 6.87 14.78
C THR A 414 25.67 6.35 13.77
N SER A 415 26.52 7.21 13.20
CA SER A 415 27.59 6.79 12.28
C SER A 415 28.65 5.91 12.95
N ALA A 416 28.95 6.11 14.25
CA ALA A 416 29.88 5.27 15.00
C ALA A 416 29.27 3.92 15.42
N GLN A 417 27.94 3.83 15.52
CA GLN A 417 27.21 2.60 15.81
C GLN A 417 26.88 1.77 14.56
N SER A 418 27.15 2.30 13.37
CA SER A 418 27.03 1.60 12.08
C SER A 418 28.39 1.12 11.50
N PRO A 419 29.23 0.33 12.19
CA PRO A 419 30.31 -0.36 11.50
C PRO A 419 29.72 -1.61 10.82
N VAL A 420 29.66 -1.58 9.48
CA VAL A 420 29.66 -2.73 8.55
C VAL A 420 28.86 -3.97 8.99
N SER A 421 27.74 -4.21 8.31
CA SER A 421 27.32 -5.56 7.89
C SER A 421 26.58 -5.47 6.56
#